data_AF-A0A7S4KME5-F1
#
_entry.id   AF-A0A7S4KME5-F1
#
_cell.length_a   1.000
_cell.length_b   1.000
_cell.length_c   1.000
_cell.angle_alpha   90.00
_cell.angle_beta   90.00
_cell.angle_gamma   90.00
#
_symmetry.space_group_name_H-M   'P 1'
#
loop_
_entity.id
_entity.type
_entity.pdbx_description
1 polymer ?
#
loop_
_entity_poly.entity_id
_entity_poly.type
_entity_poly.pdbx_seq_one_letter_code
_entity_poly.pdbx_strand_id
1 'polypeptide(L)'
;AISHGKETMSSWCEDQVHGGNWPINIVASQDDYDHDLSRRVRTLIRFLNERSLPPLRPQDASQEQQETFREEEAAVFASPISHYRARCRFAVKRAEDGKFRYFLWDNGAPNALADDFPAACKGIYTKMGPLLDTLSSDPSLSSGLRAVNFLTNKEGDQTVVTLTYDSPPPATWILSAKSLCSSFGEGCSVLGRWKGNLQQEGNDFVIERLHLEDRRELRYKQVEGSFSNPNPYVNEKRRRRGGAACSSCSVATGITHARLRANLRRSWRWRSTRCCARRQLRTSG
;
A
#
# COMPACT_ATOMS: atom_id res chain seq x y z
N ALA A 1 -7.29 -28.86 38.14
CA ALA A 1 -7.68 -27.45 38.27
C ALA A 1 -6.41 -26.61 38.16
N ILE A 2 -6.34 -25.76 37.13
CA ILE A 2 -5.63 -24.47 37.02
C ILE A 2 -5.78 -24.07 35.55
N SER A 3 -6.80 -23.25 35.32
CA SER A 3 -7.04 -22.49 34.10
C SER A 3 -6.03 -21.35 34.01
N HIS A 4 -5.33 -21.21 32.89
CA HIS A 4 -4.69 -19.94 32.53
C HIS A 4 -5.34 -19.46 31.23
N GLY A 5 -6.02 -18.31 31.36
CA GLY A 5 -6.79 -17.68 30.31
C GLY A 5 -5.92 -17.21 29.15
N LYS A 6 -6.39 -17.50 27.94
CA LYS A 6 -5.97 -16.80 26.73
C LYS A 6 -6.69 -15.45 26.73
N GLU A 7 -5.99 -14.37 27.06
CA GLU A 7 -6.45 -13.03 26.69
C GLU A 7 -6.22 -12.86 25.19
N THR A 8 -7.32 -12.89 24.45
CA THR A 8 -7.36 -12.63 23.01
C THR A 8 -7.15 -11.14 22.75
N MET A 9 -6.24 -10.86 21.82
CA MET A 9 -5.88 -9.54 21.30
C MET A 9 -6.98 -8.96 20.39
N SER A 10 -8.23 -8.97 20.87
CA SER A 10 -9.47 -8.73 20.11
C SER A 10 -10.19 -7.43 20.49
N SER A 11 -9.47 -6.40 20.94
CA SER A 11 -10.07 -5.11 21.31
C SER A 11 -9.30 -3.92 20.72
N TRP A 12 -9.13 -3.89 19.39
CA TRP A 12 -8.62 -2.72 18.67
C TRP A 12 -9.35 -2.54 17.35
N CYS A 13 -10.68 -2.45 17.40
CA CYS A 13 -11.48 -1.95 16.29
C CYS A 13 -12.87 -1.59 16.79
N GLU A 14 -13.01 -0.42 17.41
CA GLU A 14 -14.31 0.21 17.60
C GLU A 14 -14.11 1.73 17.58
N ASP A 15 -15.05 2.40 16.91
CA ASP A 15 -15.18 3.84 16.70
C ASP A 15 -14.33 4.51 15.61
N GLN A 16 -14.80 4.44 14.36
CA GLN A 16 -15.12 5.64 13.56
C GLN A 16 -16.11 5.26 12.44
N VAL A 17 -17.29 5.85 12.51
CA VAL A 17 -18.37 5.77 11.52
C VAL A 17 -18.12 6.81 10.42
N HIS A 18 -18.34 6.40 9.15
CA HIS A 18 -18.41 7.13 7.88
C HIS A 18 -17.21 6.97 6.92
N GLY A 19 -17.44 6.20 5.86
CA GLY A 19 -16.51 5.91 4.75
C GLY A 19 -16.36 4.40 4.57
N GLY A 20 -16.53 3.88 3.35
CA GLY A 20 -16.66 2.44 3.06
C GLY A 20 -15.72 1.54 3.87
N ASN A 21 -16.27 0.45 4.42
CA ASN A 21 -15.57 -0.46 5.32
C ASN A 21 -14.53 -1.28 4.55
N TRP A 22 -13.39 -0.67 4.26
CA TRP A 22 -12.26 -1.33 3.61
C TRP A 22 -11.49 -2.15 4.67
N PRO A 23 -11.16 -3.43 4.41
CA PRO A 23 -10.25 -4.20 5.26
C PRO A 23 -8.80 -3.66 5.27
N ILE A 24 -8.55 -2.56 4.55
CA ILE A 24 -7.29 -1.82 4.48
C ILE A 24 -7.61 -0.39 4.94
N ASN A 25 -6.80 0.19 5.83
CA ASN A 25 -6.90 1.60 6.21
C ASN A 25 -6.62 2.50 4.99
N ILE A 26 -7.64 2.72 4.16
CA ILE A 26 -7.66 3.79 3.17
C ILE A 26 -7.98 5.05 3.97
N VAL A 27 -6.98 5.93 4.07
CA VAL A 27 -7.10 7.07 4.95
C VAL A 27 -8.00 8.13 4.30
N ALA A 28 -9.04 8.55 5.02
CA ALA A 28 -10.08 9.44 4.50
C ALA A 28 -9.63 10.90 4.38
N SER A 29 -8.67 11.34 5.20
CA SER A 29 -8.20 12.72 5.23
C SER A 29 -6.68 12.84 5.44
N GLN A 30 -6.12 14.02 5.11
CA GLN A 30 -4.71 14.30 5.39
C GLN A 30 -4.39 14.28 6.89
N ASP A 31 -5.33 14.71 7.73
CA ASP A 31 -5.13 14.76 9.18
C ASP A 31 -5.09 13.35 9.79
N ASP A 32 -5.97 12.45 9.33
CA ASP A 32 -5.95 11.03 9.73
C ASP A 32 -4.64 10.36 9.27
N TYR A 33 -4.13 10.75 8.10
CA TYR A 33 -2.88 10.20 7.55
C TYR A 33 -1.69 10.63 8.39
N ASP A 34 -1.61 11.92 8.71
CA ASP A 34 -0.55 12.47 9.55
C ASP A 34 -0.60 11.87 10.96
N HIS A 35 -1.80 11.61 11.49
CA HIS A 35 -2.01 10.94 12.77
C HIS A 35 -1.50 9.49 12.73
N ASP A 36 -1.91 8.70 11.72
CA ASP A 36 -1.49 7.32 11.54
C ASP A 36 0.03 7.21 11.35
N LEU A 37 0.60 8.06 10.50
CA LEU A 37 2.03 8.12 10.25
C LEU A 37 2.80 8.44 11.53
N SER A 38 2.36 9.46 12.28
CA SER A 38 2.97 9.81 13.56
C SER A 38 2.92 8.63 14.53
N ARG A 39 1.75 7.98 14.67
CA ARG A 39 1.56 6.80 15.53
C ARG A 39 2.53 5.68 15.16
N ARG A 40 2.71 5.37 13.87
CA ARG A 40 3.66 4.35 13.40
C ARG A 40 5.12 4.69 13.74
N VAL A 41 5.51 5.95 13.59
CA VAL A 41 6.87 6.41 13.97
C VAL A 41 7.10 6.22 15.46
N ARG A 42 6.15 6.62 16.32
CA ARG A 42 6.27 6.41 17.78
C ARG A 42 6.39 4.93 18.13
N THR A 43 5.56 4.10 17.50
CA THR A 43 5.60 2.64 17.73
C THR A 43 6.94 2.05 17.33
N LEU A 44 7.53 2.48 16.21
CA LEU A 44 8.86 2.04 15.78
C LEU A 44 9.94 2.47 16.77
N ILE A 45 9.96 3.74 17.17
CA ILE A 45 10.96 4.25 18.14
C ILE A 45 10.85 3.54 19.48
N ARG A 46 9.63 3.35 19.98
CA ARG A 46 9.39 2.56 21.19
C ARG A 46 9.93 1.14 21.04
N PHE A 47 9.61 0.47 19.93
CA PHE A 47 10.09 -0.88 19.65
C PHE A 47 11.62 -0.97 19.57
N LEU A 48 12.29 0.02 18.98
CA LEU A 48 13.75 0.07 18.89
C LEU A 48 14.39 0.33 20.25
N ASN A 49 13.78 1.17 21.10
CA ASN A 49 14.29 1.43 22.45
C ASN A 49 14.01 0.29 23.45
N GLU A 50 12.94 -0.47 23.26
CA GLU A 50 12.61 -1.64 24.09
C GLU A 50 13.50 -2.86 23.78
N ARG A 51 14.21 -2.86 22.65
CA ARG A 51 15.11 -3.96 22.28
C ARG A 51 16.56 -3.51 22.32
N SER A 52 17.38 -4.23 23.08
CA SER A 52 18.84 -4.20 22.88
C SER A 52 19.11 -4.80 21.51
N LEU A 53 19.30 -3.95 20.49
CA LEU A 53 19.74 -4.41 19.19
C LEU A 53 21.17 -4.94 19.33
N PRO A 54 21.48 -6.17 18.87
CA PRO A 54 22.84 -6.66 18.92
C PRO A 54 23.73 -5.77 18.03
N PRO A 55 25.01 -5.59 18.41
CA PRO A 55 25.93 -4.78 17.62
C PRO A 55 26.05 -5.35 16.20
N LEU A 56 26.05 -4.48 15.19
CA LEU A 56 26.14 -4.88 13.78
C LEU A 56 27.48 -5.58 13.45
N ARG A 57 28.53 -5.33 14.25
CA ARG A 57 29.82 -6.01 14.16
C ARG A 57 30.21 -6.60 15.53
N PRO A 58 30.72 -7.83 15.59
CA PRO A 58 31.11 -8.49 16.86
C PRO A 58 32.14 -7.72 17.68
N GLN A 59 33.00 -6.96 17.02
CA GLN A 59 34.07 -6.16 17.63
C GLN A 59 33.59 -4.88 18.33
N ASP A 60 32.32 -4.49 18.14
CA ASP A 60 31.70 -3.35 18.82
C ASP A 60 30.97 -3.79 20.13
N ALA A 61 31.04 -5.08 20.50
CA ALA A 61 30.31 -5.64 21.64
C ALA A 61 30.83 -5.19 23.03
N SER A 62 32.00 -4.56 23.10
CA SER A 62 32.60 -4.08 24.36
C SER A 62 32.08 -2.71 24.80
N GLN A 63 31.23 -2.06 24.00
CA GLN A 63 30.55 -0.81 24.37
C GLN A 63 29.05 -1.06 24.43
N GLU A 64 28.52 -1.36 25.63
CA GLU A 64 27.10 -1.20 25.93
C GLU A 64 26.75 0.30 25.91
N GLN A 65 26.65 0.88 24.71
CA GLN A 65 26.00 2.15 24.51
C GLN A 65 24.58 1.87 24.09
N GLN A 66 23.67 1.90 25.07
CA GLN A 66 22.24 1.87 24.83
C GLN A 66 21.82 3.22 24.23
N GLU A 67 22.07 3.40 22.94
CA GLU A 67 21.63 4.59 22.21
C GLU A 67 20.11 4.67 22.23
N THR A 68 19.59 5.74 22.80
CA THR A 68 18.14 6.00 22.80
C THR A 68 17.76 6.64 21.48
N PHE A 69 17.00 5.92 20.65
CA PHE A 69 16.45 6.43 19.41
C PHE A 69 15.41 7.52 19.69
N ARG A 70 15.49 8.63 18.95
CA ARG A 70 14.53 9.74 19.05
C ARG A 70 13.67 9.87 17.79
N GLU A 71 12.43 10.31 17.95
CA GLU A 71 11.50 10.49 16.82
C GLU A 71 12.02 11.48 15.79
N GLU A 72 12.68 12.56 16.23
CA GLU A 72 13.24 13.61 15.38
C GLU A 72 14.41 13.16 14.49
N GLU A 73 15.05 12.03 14.82
CA GLU A 73 16.17 11.47 14.06
C GLU A 73 15.69 10.47 13.00
N ALA A 74 14.42 10.07 13.07
CA ALA A 74 13.85 9.08 12.17
C ALA A 74 13.72 9.60 10.73
N ALA A 75 14.30 8.84 9.80
CA ALA A 75 14.10 8.99 8.37
C ALA A 75 12.67 8.60 7.96
N VAL A 76 11.75 9.55 7.88
CA VAL A 76 10.35 9.27 7.49
C VAL A 76 10.12 9.55 6.00
N PHE A 77 9.78 8.51 5.25
CA PHE A 77 9.39 8.61 3.83
C PHE A 77 7.88 8.43 3.68
N ALA A 78 7.14 9.53 3.75
CA ALA A 78 5.69 9.50 3.62
C ALA A 78 5.26 9.07 2.20
N SER A 79 4.28 8.18 2.14
CA SER A 79 3.54 7.86 0.91
C SER A 79 2.55 8.99 0.58
N PRO A 80 2.16 9.17 -0.70
CA PRO A 80 0.90 9.86 -1.01
C PRO A 80 -0.28 9.19 -0.29
N ILE A 81 -1.33 9.98 0.02
CA ILE A 81 -2.54 9.49 0.71
C ILE A 81 -3.42 8.60 -0.18
N SER A 82 -3.33 8.79 -1.51
CA SER A 82 -4.05 8.04 -2.54
C SER A 82 -3.12 7.71 -3.71
N HIS A 83 -3.55 6.81 -4.58
CA HIS A 83 -2.87 6.41 -5.81
C HIS A 83 -1.42 5.98 -5.63
N TYR A 84 -1.12 5.27 -4.55
CA TYR A 84 0.22 4.84 -4.21
C TYR A 84 0.46 3.35 -4.44
N ARG A 85 -0.58 2.55 -4.72
CA ARG A 85 -0.50 1.10 -4.84
C ARG A 85 -0.44 0.67 -6.31
N ALA A 86 0.74 0.25 -6.74
CA ALA A 86 1.04 -0.18 -8.11
C ALA A 86 0.63 -1.63 -8.43
N ARG A 87 0.31 -2.43 -7.39
CA ARG A 87 -0.14 -3.82 -7.54
C ARG A 87 -1.42 -4.07 -6.75
N CYS A 88 -2.49 -4.43 -7.44
CA CYS A 88 -3.78 -4.71 -6.84
C CYS A 88 -4.28 -6.08 -7.26
N ARG A 89 -4.97 -6.78 -6.36
CA ARG A 89 -5.60 -8.07 -6.62
C ARG A 89 -7.02 -8.00 -6.09
N PHE A 90 -7.98 -8.26 -6.96
CA PHE A 90 -9.41 -8.24 -6.64
C PHE A 90 -10.02 -9.58 -7.02
N ALA A 91 -10.95 -10.07 -6.19
CA ALA A 91 -11.87 -11.09 -6.62
C ALA A 91 -12.91 -10.41 -7.50
N VAL A 92 -13.42 -11.13 -8.50
CA VAL A 92 -14.49 -10.63 -9.35
C VAL A 92 -15.66 -11.58 -9.22
N LYS A 93 -16.83 -11.04 -8.91
CA LYS A 93 -18.07 -11.81 -8.82
C LYS A 93 -19.18 -11.08 -9.55
N ARG A 94 -20.12 -11.85 -10.09
CA ARG A 94 -21.38 -11.34 -10.61
C ARG A 94 -22.34 -11.12 -9.44
N ALA A 95 -22.87 -9.91 -9.31
CA ALA A 95 -23.89 -9.57 -8.33
C ALA A 95 -25.29 -10.01 -8.81
N GLU A 96 -26.29 -9.90 -7.94
CA GLU A 96 -27.68 -10.32 -8.20
C GLU A 96 -28.32 -9.55 -9.36
N ASP A 97 -27.93 -8.29 -9.57
CA ASP A 97 -28.34 -7.45 -10.71
C ASP A 97 -27.67 -7.85 -12.03
N GLY A 98 -26.85 -8.90 -12.02
CA GLY A 98 -26.14 -9.42 -13.17
C GLY A 98 -24.86 -8.65 -13.52
N LYS A 99 -24.46 -7.62 -12.76
CA LYS A 99 -23.24 -6.84 -13.02
C LYS A 99 -22.02 -7.43 -12.32
N PHE A 100 -20.85 -7.29 -12.93
CA PHE A 100 -19.60 -7.67 -12.27
C PHE A 100 -19.15 -6.59 -11.28
N ARG A 101 -18.64 -7.02 -10.12
CA ARG A 101 -18.04 -6.13 -9.11
C ARG A 101 -16.75 -6.71 -8.56
N TYR A 102 -15.88 -5.81 -8.10
CA TYR A 102 -14.66 -6.19 -7.40
C TYR A 102 -14.94 -6.47 -5.93
N PHE A 103 -14.20 -7.41 -5.36
CA PHE A 103 -14.22 -7.72 -3.94
C PHE A 103 -12.79 -7.83 -3.40
N LEU A 104 -12.56 -7.25 -2.22
CA LEU A 104 -11.35 -7.47 -1.45
C LEU A 104 -11.52 -8.71 -0.58
N TRP A 105 -10.41 -9.42 -0.37
CA TRP A 105 -10.35 -10.52 0.58
C TRP A 105 -10.29 -9.97 2.00
N ASP A 106 -11.22 -10.43 2.82
CA ASP A 106 -11.29 -10.21 4.25
C ASP A 106 -11.42 -11.57 4.94
N ASN A 107 -10.56 -11.83 5.93
CA ASN A 107 -10.49 -13.13 6.65
C ASN A 107 -10.48 -14.37 5.73
N GLY A 108 -9.79 -14.27 4.58
CA GLY A 108 -9.67 -15.36 3.60
C GLY A 108 -10.83 -15.47 2.60
N ALA A 109 -11.89 -14.66 2.72
CA ALA A 109 -13.04 -14.67 1.83
C ALA A 109 -13.25 -13.31 1.12
N PRO A 110 -13.61 -13.29 -0.18
CA PRO A 110 -13.86 -12.05 -0.90
C PRO A 110 -15.24 -11.47 -0.58
N ASN A 111 -15.32 -10.66 0.49
CA ASN A 111 -16.56 -10.20 1.11
C ASN A 111 -16.72 -8.67 1.13
N ALA A 112 -15.64 -7.91 0.99
CA ALA A 112 -15.71 -6.45 0.99
C ALA A 112 -15.85 -5.92 -0.44
N LEU A 113 -17.02 -5.38 -0.76
CA LEU A 113 -17.31 -4.80 -2.07
C LEU A 113 -16.36 -3.64 -2.37
N ALA A 114 -15.83 -3.62 -3.59
CA ALA A 114 -14.89 -2.61 -4.04
C ALA A 114 -15.40 -1.80 -5.24
N ASP A 115 -16.34 -0.88 -5.00
CA ASP A 115 -16.86 0.00 -6.06
C ASP A 115 -15.82 1.01 -6.53
N ASP A 116 -14.96 1.46 -5.61
CA ASP A 116 -13.81 2.31 -5.91
C ASP A 116 -12.57 1.82 -5.13
N PHE A 117 -11.36 2.11 -5.59
CA PHE A 117 -10.15 1.78 -4.82
C PHE A 117 -9.11 2.89 -4.95
N PRO A 118 -9.26 4.01 -4.21
CA PRO A 118 -8.42 5.20 -4.35
C PRO A 118 -6.95 4.95 -3.96
N ALA A 119 -6.62 3.82 -3.32
CA ALA A 119 -5.25 3.42 -3.10
C ALA A 119 -4.53 2.97 -4.38
N ALA A 120 -5.25 2.45 -5.39
CA ALA A 120 -4.66 2.03 -6.67
C ALA A 120 -4.05 3.22 -7.41
N CYS A 121 -2.83 3.04 -7.94
CA CYS A 121 -2.20 4.00 -8.84
C CYS A 121 -3.13 4.37 -9.99
N LYS A 122 -2.99 5.60 -10.51
CA LYS A 122 -3.88 6.17 -11.53
C LYS A 122 -4.09 5.25 -12.73
N GLY A 123 -3.02 4.62 -13.23
CA GLY A 123 -3.10 3.69 -14.37
C GLY A 123 -4.02 2.48 -14.15
N ILE A 124 -4.14 2.01 -12.91
CA ILE A 124 -5.09 0.95 -12.51
C ILE A 124 -6.47 1.56 -12.30
N TYR A 125 -6.54 2.65 -11.53
CA TYR A 125 -7.79 3.30 -11.15
C TYR A 125 -8.66 3.63 -12.36
N THR A 126 -8.07 4.18 -13.42
CA THR A 126 -8.81 4.53 -14.64
C THR A 126 -9.29 3.33 -15.46
N LYS A 127 -8.68 2.15 -15.27
CA LYS A 127 -9.03 0.92 -16.01
C LYS A 127 -10.02 0.04 -15.26
N MET A 128 -10.21 0.26 -13.95
CA MET A 128 -11.10 -0.58 -13.13
C MET A 128 -12.55 -0.56 -13.62
N GLY A 129 -13.15 0.63 -13.79
CA GLY A 129 -14.52 0.77 -14.29
C GLY A 129 -14.71 0.16 -15.70
N PRO A 130 -13.96 0.64 -16.70
CA PRO A 130 -14.03 0.11 -18.07
C PRO A 130 -13.82 -1.40 -18.19
N LEU A 131 -13.02 -2.01 -17.31
CA LEU A 131 -12.87 -3.46 -17.29
C LEU A 131 -14.16 -4.16 -16.86
N LEU A 132 -14.84 -3.68 -15.82
CA LEU A 132 -16.11 -4.25 -15.38
C LEU A 132 -17.20 -4.14 -16.45
N ASP A 133 -17.23 -3.01 -17.17
CA ASP A 133 -18.15 -2.81 -18.29
C ASP A 133 -17.89 -3.85 -19.39
N THR A 134 -16.62 -4.04 -19.77
CA THR A 134 -16.24 -5.02 -20.80
C THR A 134 -16.56 -6.45 -20.36
N LEU A 135 -16.26 -6.81 -19.11
CA LEU A 135 -16.58 -8.14 -18.57
C LEU A 135 -18.09 -8.42 -18.56
N SER A 136 -18.91 -7.38 -18.39
CA SER A 136 -20.37 -7.49 -18.41
C SER A 136 -20.91 -7.67 -19.83
N SER A 137 -20.28 -7.08 -20.84
CA SER A 137 -20.69 -7.21 -22.24
C SER A 137 -20.09 -8.42 -22.98
N ASP A 138 -18.94 -8.94 -22.53
CA ASP A 138 -18.19 -9.98 -23.24
C ASP A 138 -18.00 -11.26 -22.40
N PRO A 139 -18.84 -12.29 -22.62
CA PRO A 139 -18.73 -13.58 -21.95
C PRO A 139 -17.40 -14.32 -22.21
N SER A 140 -16.69 -14.01 -23.31
CA SER A 140 -15.40 -14.65 -23.62
C SER A 140 -14.34 -14.34 -22.56
N LEU A 141 -14.40 -13.14 -21.96
CA LEU A 141 -13.47 -12.69 -20.92
C LEU A 141 -13.96 -13.01 -19.51
N SER A 142 -15.27 -13.15 -19.30
CA SER A 142 -15.84 -13.24 -17.95
C SER A 142 -16.26 -14.65 -17.53
N SER A 143 -16.48 -15.56 -18.49
CA SER A 143 -16.81 -16.95 -18.18
C SER A 143 -15.68 -17.62 -17.38
N GLY A 144 -16.01 -18.11 -16.17
CA GLY A 144 -15.05 -18.76 -15.28
C GLY A 144 -14.00 -17.82 -14.65
N LEU A 145 -14.17 -16.49 -14.79
CA LEU A 145 -13.28 -15.50 -14.18
C LEU A 145 -13.47 -15.47 -12.66
N ARG A 146 -12.37 -15.54 -11.91
CA ARG A 146 -12.36 -15.55 -10.45
C ARG A 146 -11.74 -14.31 -9.84
N ALA A 147 -10.67 -13.83 -10.47
CA ALA A 147 -9.89 -12.73 -9.94
C ALA A 147 -9.21 -11.93 -11.05
N VAL A 148 -8.95 -10.67 -10.76
CA VAL A 148 -8.15 -9.78 -11.60
C VAL A 148 -6.99 -9.26 -10.78
N ASN A 149 -5.79 -9.39 -11.34
CA ASN A 149 -4.59 -8.71 -10.83
C ASN A 149 -4.25 -7.55 -11.76
N PHE A 150 -3.85 -6.44 -11.17
CA PHE A 150 -3.34 -5.30 -11.89
C PHE A 150 -1.91 -5.02 -11.45
N LEU A 151 -1.05 -4.74 -12.41
CA LEU A 151 0.32 -4.26 -12.20
C LEU A 151 0.54 -3.05 -13.11
N THR A 152 0.92 -1.92 -12.53
CA THR A 152 1.26 -0.70 -13.28
C THR A 152 2.56 -0.12 -12.78
N ASN A 153 3.25 0.68 -13.58
CA ASN A 153 4.38 1.47 -13.11
C ASN A 153 3.91 2.77 -12.44
N LYS A 154 4.85 3.55 -11.90
CA LYS A 154 4.57 4.82 -11.22
C LYS A 154 3.83 5.83 -12.11
N GLU A 155 4.22 5.94 -13.37
CA GLU A 155 3.66 6.92 -14.32
C GLU A 155 2.24 6.56 -14.78
N GLY A 156 1.90 5.26 -14.77
CA GLY A 156 0.59 4.77 -15.15
C GLY A 156 0.39 4.58 -16.66
N ASP A 157 1.43 4.80 -17.46
CA ASP A 157 1.44 4.60 -18.93
C ASP A 157 1.45 3.11 -19.30
N GLN A 158 2.05 2.25 -18.47
CA GLN A 158 2.05 0.80 -18.67
C GLN A 158 1.21 0.09 -17.61
N THR A 159 0.32 -0.79 -18.05
CA THR A 159 -0.52 -1.60 -17.15
C THR A 159 -0.67 -3.02 -17.68
N VAL A 160 -0.37 -4.00 -16.84
CA VAL A 160 -0.65 -5.41 -17.08
C VAL A 160 -1.90 -5.77 -16.28
N VAL A 161 -2.93 -6.25 -16.97
CA VAL A 161 -4.19 -6.75 -16.41
C VAL A 161 -4.20 -8.27 -16.54
N THR A 162 -4.20 -8.98 -15.42
CA THR A 162 -4.17 -10.45 -15.39
C THR A 162 -5.52 -10.99 -14.93
N LEU A 163 -6.24 -11.61 -15.85
CA LEU A 163 -7.49 -12.31 -15.63
C LEU A 163 -7.19 -13.77 -15.21
N THR A 164 -7.67 -14.18 -14.04
CA THR A 164 -7.44 -15.51 -13.48
C THR A 164 -8.71 -16.34 -13.53
N TYR A 165 -8.62 -17.53 -14.15
CA TYR A 165 -9.73 -18.44 -14.40
C TYR A 165 -9.54 -19.79 -13.69
N ASP A 166 -10.65 -20.43 -13.33
CA ASP A 166 -10.64 -21.81 -12.81
C ASP A 166 -10.55 -22.86 -13.93
N SER A 167 -11.00 -22.50 -15.14
CA SER A 167 -10.99 -23.33 -16.35
C SER A 167 -10.31 -22.62 -17.52
N PRO A 168 -9.85 -23.34 -18.56
CA PRO A 168 -9.28 -22.72 -19.74
C PRO A 168 -10.27 -21.74 -20.40
N PRO A 169 -9.84 -20.52 -20.77
CA PRO A 169 -10.69 -19.59 -21.50
C PRO A 169 -10.99 -20.12 -22.92
N PRO A 170 -12.08 -19.68 -23.56
CA PRO A 170 -12.42 -20.12 -24.92
C PRO A 170 -11.42 -19.59 -25.95
N ALA A 171 -11.37 -20.22 -27.13
CA ALA A 171 -10.47 -19.79 -28.22
C ALA A 171 -10.70 -18.33 -28.66
N THR A 172 -11.92 -17.81 -28.51
CA THR A 172 -12.31 -16.42 -28.79
C THR A 172 -11.73 -15.40 -27.80
N TRP A 173 -11.17 -15.85 -26.67
CA TRP A 173 -10.62 -14.99 -25.63
C TRP A 173 -9.55 -14.04 -26.17
N ILE A 174 -8.67 -14.50 -27.06
CA ILE A 174 -7.57 -13.66 -27.58
C ILE A 174 -8.08 -12.47 -28.39
N LEU A 175 -9.19 -12.63 -29.12
CA LEU A 175 -9.80 -11.54 -29.88
C LEU A 175 -10.40 -10.49 -28.93
N SER A 176 -10.99 -10.97 -27.86
CA SER A 176 -11.59 -10.13 -26.81
C SER A 176 -10.53 -9.37 -26.02
N ALA A 177 -9.43 -10.05 -25.67
CA ALA A 177 -8.26 -9.45 -25.02
C ALA A 177 -7.60 -8.39 -25.90
N LYS A 178 -7.50 -8.61 -27.21
CA LYS A 178 -7.05 -7.60 -28.18
C LYS A 178 -7.93 -6.36 -28.19
N SER A 179 -9.25 -6.56 -28.29
CA SER A 179 -10.21 -5.46 -28.24
C SER A 179 -10.12 -4.66 -26.94
N LEU A 180 -9.93 -5.35 -25.80
CA LEU A 180 -9.75 -4.73 -24.49
C LEU A 180 -8.44 -3.94 -24.38
N CYS A 181 -7.32 -4.49 -24.89
CA CYS A 181 -6.07 -3.74 -24.95
C CYS A 181 -6.22 -2.46 -25.78
N SER A 182 -6.89 -2.55 -26.95
CA SER A 182 -7.15 -1.39 -27.80
C SER A 182 -8.02 -0.33 -27.12
N SER A 183 -9.02 -0.72 -26.33
CA SER A 183 -9.86 0.23 -25.61
C SER A 183 -9.15 0.93 -24.44
N PHE A 184 -8.16 0.28 -23.83
CA PHE A 184 -7.35 0.84 -22.74
C PHE A 184 -6.17 1.70 -23.20
N GLY A 185 -5.89 1.72 -24.50
CA GLY A 185 -4.83 2.51 -25.11
C GLY A 185 -3.47 1.82 -25.13
N GLU A 186 -2.49 2.52 -25.70
CA GLU A 186 -1.11 2.03 -25.82
C GLU A 186 -0.50 1.76 -24.44
N GLY A 187 0.28 0.68 -24.32
CA GLY A 187 0.95 0.29 -23.07
C GLY A 187 0.12 -0.59 -22.13
N CYS A 188 -1.12 -0.94 -22.50
CA CYS A 188 -1.88 -1.96 -21.80
C CYS A 188 -1.54 -3.37 -22.31
N SER A 189 -1.55 -4.35 -21.42
CA SER A 189 -1.42 -5.77 -21.75
C SER A 189 -2.42 -6.58 -20.95
N VAL A 190 -2.98 -7.61 -21.55
CA VAL A 190 -4.02 -8.46 -20.94
C VAL A 190 -3.54 -9.90 -20.95
N LEU A 191 -3.51 -10.52 -19.78
CA LEU A 191 -3.04 -11.87 -19.55
C LEU A 191 -4.20 -12.71 -19.00
N GLY A 192 -4.37 -13.92 -19.53
CA GLY A 192 -5.28 -14.95 -19.03
C GLY A 192 -4.49 -16.07 -18.38
N ARG A 193 -4.79 -16.40 -17.13
CA ARG A 193 -4.14 -17.49 -16.39
C ARG A 193 -5.14 -18.53 -15.91
N TRP A 194 -4.80 -19.80 -16.07
CA TRP A 194 -5.57 -20.92 -15.52
C TRP A 194 -4.64 -22.11 -15.24
N LYS A 195 -4.73 -22.71 -14.04
CA LYS A 195 -3.97 -23.92 -13.65
C LYS A 195 -2.48 -23.91 -14.07
N GLY A 196 -1.80 -22.76 -13.96
CA GLY A 196 -0.39 -22.57 -14.33
C GLY A 196 -0.13 -22.11 -15.76
N ASN A 197 -1.09 -22.27 -16.67
CA ASN A 197 -0.99 -21.81 -18.06
C ASN A 197 -1.15 -20.30 -18.19
N LEU A 198 -0.68 -19.77 -19.31
CA LEU A 198 -0.71 -18.36 -19.66
C LEU A 198 -1.10 -18.20 -21.14
N GLN A 199 -2.08 -17.33 -21.38
CA GLN A 199 -2.39 -16.77 -22.70
C GLN A 199 -2.29 -15.25 -22.57
N GLN A 200 -1.68 -14.55 -23.53
CA GLN A 200 -1.40 -13.13 -23.36
C GLN A 200 -1.57 -12.34 -24.65
N GLU A 201 -1.98 -11.09 -24.48
CA GLU A 201 -1.91 -10.03 -25.47
C GLU A 201 -1.02 -8.91 -24.90
N GLY A 202 0.05 -8.58 -25.61
CA GLY A 202 1.08 -7.65 -25.14
C GLY A 202 2.17 -8.32 -24.28
N ASN A 203 2.70 -7.56 -23.32
CA ASN A 203 3.82 -7.97 -22.47
C ASN A 203 3.34 -8.45 -21.09
N ASP A 204 4.06 -9.39 -20.49
CA ASP A 204 3.85 -9.85 -19.11
C ASP A 204 4.57 -8.97 -18.07
N PHE A 205 5.00 -7.77 -18.45
CA PHE A 205 5.78 -6.89 -17.59
C PHE A 205 5.47 -5.42 -17.82
N VAL A 206 5.79 -4.60 -16.82
CA VAL A 206 5.89 -3.14 -16.95
C VAL A 206 7.33 -2.70 -16.74
N ILE A 207 7.70 -1.55 -17.31
CA ILE A 207 8.96 -0.88 -17.07
C ILE A 207 8.74 0.24 -16.05
N GLU A 208 9.29 0.04 -14.86
CA GLU A 208 9.32 1.04 -13.81
C GLU A 208 10.51 1.98 -13.99
N ARG A 209 10.27 3.29 -13.89
CA ARG A 209 11.30 4.33 -14.01
C ARG A 209 11.39 5.06 -12.68
N LEU A 210 12.56 4.97 -12.03
CA LEU A 210 12.82 5.63 -10.76
C LEU A 210 13.91 6.68 -10.93
N HIS A 211 13.65 7.89 -10.48
CA HIS A 211 14.57 9.01 -10.59
C HIS A 211 15.42 9.14 -9.31
N LEU A 212 16.74 9.14 -9.46
CA LEU A 212 17.70 9.32 -8.38
C LEU A 212 18.01 10.81 -8.13
N GLU A 213 18.70 11.12 -7.03
CA GLU A 213 19.09 12.50 -6.69
C GLU A 213 20.11 13.09 -7.67
N ASP A 214 21.00 12.26 -8.19
CA ASP A 214 22.04 12.62 -9.16
C ASP A 214 21.53 12.70 -10.60
N ARG A 215 20.20 12.80 -10.79
CA ARG A 215 19.48 12.87 -12.08
C ARG A 215 19.59 11.62 -12.95
N ARG A 216 20.20 10.53 -12.49
CA ARG A 216 20.14 9.26 -13.20
C ARG A 216 18.75 8.65 -13.09
N GLU A 217 18.35 7.93 -14.14
CA GLU A 217 17.14 7.11 -14.17
C GLU A 217 17.52 5.64 -14.02
N LEU A 218 16.85 4.94 -13.10
CA LEU A 218 16.88 3.49 -13.02
C LEU A 218 15.64 2.91 -13.69
N ARG A 219 15.84 1.95 -14.59
CA ARG A 219 14.76 1.22 -15.27
C ARG A 219 14.71 -0.21 -14.78
N TYR A 220 13.56 -0.63 -14.25
CA TYR A 220 13.33 -1.98 -13.76
C TYR A 220 12.23 -2.66 -14.55
N LYS A 221 12.50 -3.88 -15.04
CA LYS A 221 11.48 -4.76 -15.59
C LYS A 221 10.74 -5.42 -14.43
N GLN A 222 9.49 -5.06 -14.21
CA GLN A 222 8.61 -5.71 -13.23
C GLN A 222 7.72 -6.71 -13.95
N VAL A 223 8.02 -7.99 -13.81
CA VAL A 223 7.26 -9.08 -14.42
C VAL A 223 6.06 -9.44 -13.55
N GLU A 224 4.93 -9.74 -14.18
CA GLU A 224 3.75 -10.35 -13.54
C GLU A 224 4.17 -11.59 -12.73
N GLY A 225 3.49 -11.86 -11.62
CA GLY A 225 3.85 -12.95 -10.72
C GLY A 225 5.11 -12.73 -9.86
N SER A 226 6.09 -11.95 -10.32
CA SER A 226 7.31 -11.64 -9.56
C SER A 226 7.08 -10.60 -8.48
N PHE A 227 7.89 -10.61 -7.42
CA PHE A 227 7.79 -9.59 -6.36
C PHE A 227 8.27 -8.23 -6.87
N SER A 228 7.48 -7.19 -6.61
CA SER A 228 7.85 -5.78 -6.78
C SER A 228 7.35 -4.97 -5.58
N ASN A 229 8.02 -3.85 -5.30
CA ASN A 229 7.56 -2.96 -4.23
C ASN A 229 6.20 -2.36 -4.63
N PRO A 230 5.12 -2.58 -3.86
CA PRO A 230 3.79 -2.12 -4.24
C PRO A 230 3.62 -0.60 -4.20
N ASN A 231 4.56 0.14 -3.60
CA ASN A 231 4.54 1.60 -3.52
C ASN A 231 5.75 2.23 -4.23
N PRO A 232 5.61 2.62 -5.51
CA PRO A 232 6.73 3.15 -6.28
C PRO A 232 7.22 4.51 -5.74
N TYR A 233 6.35 5.31 -5.14
CA TYR A 233 6.71 6.62 -4.58
C TYR A 233 7.64 6.49 -3.38
N VAL A 234 7.33 5.58 -2.46
CA VAL A 234 8.20 5.32 -1.29
C VAL A 234 9.49 4.62 -1.74
N ASN A 235 9.40 3.73 -2.73
CA ASN A 235 10.57 3.07 -3.30
C ASN A 235 11.57 4.08 -3.89
N GLU A 236 11.09 5.03 -4.70
CA GLU A 236 11.91 6.10 -5.27
C GLU A 236 12.55 6.95 -4.17
N LYS A 237 11.77 7.40 -3.18
CA LYS A 237 12.28 8.20 -2.05
C LYS A 237 13.39 7.49 -1.27
N ARG A 238 13.23 6.18 -1.02
CA ARG A 238 14.26 5.38 -0.33
C ARG A 238 15.53 5.27 -1.16
N ARG A 239 15.42 5.06 -2.49
CA ARG A 239 16.56 4.94 -3.40
C ARG A 239 17.32 6.25 -3.54
N ARG A 240 16.62 7.39 -3.59
CA ARG A 240 17.20 8.73 -3.57
C ARG A 240 18.16 8.93 -2.40
N ARG A 241 17.71 8.65 -1.17
CA ARG A 241 18.57 8.75 0.03
C ARG A 241 19.67 7.68 0.09
N GLY A 242 19.37 6.45 -0.36
CA GLY A 242 20.34 5.34 -0.33
C GLY A 242 21.61 5.63 -1.14
N GLY A 243 21.53 6.47 -2.17
CA GLY A 243 22.70 6.96 -2.90
C GLY A 243 23.59 7.90 -2.08
N ALA A 244 23.02 8.69 -1.18
CA ALA A 244 23.74 9.63 -0.32
C ALA A 244 24.36 8.98 0.93
N ALA A 245 23.72 7.94 1.48
CA ALA A 245 24.20 7.28 2.70
C ALA A 245 25.46 6.42 2.49
N CYS A 246 25.85 6.12 1.24
CA CYS A 246 26.94 5.18 0.95
C CYS A 246 28.31 5.86 0.72
N SER A 247 28.38 7.18 0.57
CA SER A 247 29.61 7.86 0.15
C SER A 247 30.14 8.91 1.12
N SER A 248 29.35 9.40 2.06
CA SER A 248 29.86 10.07 3.26
C SER A 248 28.75 10.16 4.29
N CYS A 249 29.02 9.73 5.52
CA CYS A 249 28.17 10.07 6.64
C CYS A 249 28.36 11.58 6.90
N SER A 250 27.67 12.41 6.13
CA SER A 250 27.53 13.83 6.40
C SER A 250 26.05 14.18 6.34
N VAL A 251 25.59 14.76 7.45
CA VAL A 251 24.20 15.07 7.77
C VAL A 251 23.63 15.98 6.69
N ALA A 252 22.71 15.45 5.87
CA ALA A 252 21.88 16.25 4.99
C ALA A 252 20.44 16.22 5.49
N THR A 253 20.12 17.21 6.33
CA THR A 253 18.77 17.69 6.61
C THR A 253 18.04 18.00 5.30
N GLY A 254 16.91 17.35 5.04
CA GLY A 254 16.17 17.57 3.79
C GLY A 254 14.76 16.99 3.73
N ILE A 255 13.79 17.78 4.20
CA ILE A 255 12.41 17.87 3.70
C ILE A 255 11.43 16.71 4.02
N THR A 256 10.79 16.78 5.21
CA THR A 256 9.32 16.88 5.40
C THR A 256 9.00 17.16 6.89
N HIS A 257 9.65 18.17 7.49
CA HIS A 257 9.60 18.37 8.95
C HIS A 257 8.57 19.40 9.44
N ALA A 258 7.94 20.18 8.56
CA ALA A 258 7.14 21.33 8.99
C ALA A 258 5.76 20.96 9.58
N ARG A 259 5.00 20.05 8.93
CA ARG A 259 3.65 19.68 9.38
C ARG A 259 3.63 18.70 10.56
N LEU A 260 4.56 17.74 10.58
CA LEU A 260 4.77 16.84 11.73
C LEU A 260 5.13 17.63 13.01
N ARG A 261 5.99 18.66 12.92
CA ARG A 261 6.30 19.54 14.06
C ARG A 261 5.08 20.33 14.56
N ALA A 262 4.18 20.77 13.67
CA ALA A 262 2.97 21.50 14.05
C ALA A 262 1.95 20.61 14.77
N ASN A 263 1.74 19.37 14.29
CA ASN A 263 0.85 18.40 14.92
C ASN A 263 1.40 17.84 16.24
N LEU A 264 2.72 17.67 16.35
CA LEU A 264 3.38 17.35 17.62
C LEU A 264 3.24 18.50 18.64
N ARG A 265 3.31 19.77 18.23
CA ARG A 265 3.07 20.91 19.14
C ARG A 265 1.61 21.01 19.59
N ARG A 266 0.63 20.68 18.73
CA ARG A 266 -0.80 20.69 19.09
C ARG A 266 -1.16 19.57 20.08
N SER A 267 -0.59 18.37 19.95
CA SER A 267 -0.85 17.26 20.90
C SER A 267 -0.25 17.52 22.28
N TRP A 268 0.89 18.20 22.36
CA TRP A 268 1.47 18.67 23.61
C TRP A 268 0.65 19.78 24.28
N ARG A 269 0.09 20.72 23.50
CA ARG A 269 -0.81 21.77 24.03
C ARG A 269 -2.10 21.20 24.60
N TRP A 270 -2.64 20.14 24.00
CA TRP A 270 -3.83 19.44 24.51
C TRP A 270 -3.57 18.67 25.81
N ARG A 271 -2.36 18.09 25.98
CA ARG A 271 -1.97 17.42 27.23
C ARG A 271 -1.66 18.40 28.38
N SER A 272 -1.14 19.60 28.09
CA SER A 272 -0.86 20.59 29.15
C SER A 272 -2.12 21.25 29.73
N THR A 273 -3.16 21.49 28.91
CA THR A 273 -4.45 22.02 29.40
C THR A 273 -5.24 21.02 30.25
N ARG A 274 -5.14 19.70 29.99
CA ARG A 274 -5.77 18.68 30.86
C ARG A 274 -5.00 18.45 32.17
N CYS A 275 -3.69 18.66 32.19
CA CYS A 275 -2.89 18.57 33.42
C CYS A 275 -3.10 19.78 34.36
N CYS A 276 -3.35 20.99 33.83
CA CYS A 276 -3.69 22.14 34.66
C CYS A 276 -5.13 22.08 35.19
N ALA A 277 -6.11 21.60 34.39
CA ALA A 277 -7.51 21.52 34.83
C ALA A 277 -7.76 20.47 35.93
N ARG A 278 -6.90 19.46 36.08
CA ARG A 278 -7.01 18.45 37.17
C ARG A 278 -6.28 18.81 38.46
N ARG A 279 -5.47 19.89 38.49
CA ARG A 279 -4.72 20.30 39.68
C ARG A 279 -5.39 21.40 40.51
N GLN A 280 -6.42 22.06 39.98
CA GLN A 280 -7.19 23.07 40.73
C GLN A 280 -8.39 22.51 41.51
N LEU A 281 -8.70 21.22 41.40
CA LEU A 281 -9.81 20.56 42.11
C LEU A 281 -9.37 19.67 43.30
N ARG A 282 -8.14 19.85 43.82
CA ARG A 282 -7.61 19.05 44.95
C ARG A 282 -6.98 19.86 46.09
N THR A 283 -7.29 21.15 46.19
CA THR A 283 -6.95 21.99 47.34
C THR A 283 -8.17 22.80 47.76
N SER A 284 -9.18 22.10 48.27
CA SER A 284 -10.28 22.61 49.09
C SER A 284 -10.95 21.38 49.69
N GLY A 285 -10.58 21.10 50.94
CA GLY A 285 -10.88 19.89 51.70
C GLY A 285 -9.89 19.80 52.84
#